data_AF-A0A1X7VQX0-F1
#
_entry.id   AF-A0A1X7VQX0-F1
#
_cell.length_a   1.000
_cell.length_b   1.000
_cell.length_c   1.000
_cell.angle_alpha   90.00
_cell.angle_beta   90.00
_cell.angle_gamma   90.00
#
_symmetry.space_group_name_H-M   'P 1'
#
loop_
_entity.id
_entity.type
_entity.pdbx_description
1 polymer ?
#
loop_
_entity_poly.entity_id
_entity_poly.type
_entity_poly.pdbx_seq_one_letter_code
_entity_poly.pdbx_strand_id
1 'polypeptide(L)'
;MSDMQSLPVFSSKLEDIRKEQYSDSICSTVINYCQNGWPSKDEVESTTVPYWNKQGELSVCDGILLLGKRIVIPKSLHRKTLEKIHEGHQGISRCCLRAQAAVWWP
;
A
#
# COMPACT_ATOMS: atom_id res chain seq x y z
N MET A 1 3.66 1.68 29.06
CA MET A 1 3.96 1.58 27.61
C MET A 1 2.68 1.07 27.00
N SER A 2 1.86 1.97 26.46
CA SER A 2 0.47 1.67 26.15
C SER A 2 0.40 0.98 24.79
N ASP A 3 -0.05 -0.27 24.80
CA ASP A 3 -0.36 -1.10 23.63
C ASP A 3 -1.39 -0.39 22.74
N MET A 4 -0.90 0.39 21.78
CA MET A 4 -1.67 0.96 20.67
C MET A 4 -1.73 -0.06 19.53
N GLN A 5 -2.02 -1.32 19.82
CA GLN A 5 -2.12 -2.41 18.84
C GLN A 5 -3.37 -3.25 19.09
N SER A 6 -4.57 -2.64 19.02
CA SER A 6 -5.82 -3.34 18.63
C SER A 6 -7.00 -2.38 18.77
N LEU A 7 -7.08 -1.36 17.92
CA LEU A 7 -8.34 -0.66 17.70
C LEU A 7 -9.07 -1.38 16.54
N PRO A 8 -10.28 -1.93 16.75
CA PRO A 8 -10.98 -2.76 15.76
C PRO A 8 -11.18 -2.04 14.43
N VAL A 9 -11.32 -0.72 14.46
CA VAL A 9 -11.45 0.11 13.25
C VAL A 9 -10.20 0.08 12.38
N PHE A 10 -9.02 -0.03 12.97
CA PHE A 10 -7.75 -0.05 12.24
C PHE A 10 -7.50 -1.43 11.61
N SER A 11 -7.82 -2.51 12.32
CA SER A 11 -7.70 -3.88 11.79
C SER A 11 -8.68 -4.11 10.64
N SER A 12 -9.95 -3.70 10.77
CA SER A 12 -10.93 -3.83 9.68
C SER A 12 -10.50 -3.09 8.41
N LYS A 13 -9.91 -1.90 8.56
CA LYS A 13 -9.43 -1.09 7.43
C LYS A 13 -8.23 -1.71 6.73
N LEU A 14 -7.32 -2.30 7.49
CA LEU A 14 -6.16 -3.00 6.95
C LEU A 14 -6.59 -4.29 6.24
N GLU A 15 -7.59 -4.99 6.76
CA GLU A 15 -8.21 -6.12 6.07
C GLU A 15 -8.88 -5.72 4.75
N ASP A 16 -9.59 -4.59 4.70
CA ASP A 16 -10.15 -4.08 3.45
C ASP A 16 -9.04 -3.78 2.42
N ILE A 17 -7.97 -3.10 2.85
CA ILE A 17 -6.83 -2.80 1.96
C ILE A 17 -6.18 -4.09 1.47
N ARG A 18 -5.99 -5.06 2.36
CA ARG A 18 -5.46 -6.39 2.00
C ARG A 18 -6.33 -7.02 0.91
N LYS A 19 -7.65 -7.13 1.14
CA LYS A 19 -8.58 -7.72 0.16
C LYS A 19 -8.51 -7.01 -1.19
N GLU A 20 -8.49 -5.68 -1.19
CA GLU A 20 -8.37 -4.90 -2.41
C GLU A 20 -7.01 -5.10 -3.11
N GLN A 21 -5.91 -5.24 -2.36
CA GLN A 21 -4.59 -5.57 -2.94
C GLN A 21 -4.58 -6.96 -3.59
N TYR A 22 -5.22 -7.96 -2.98
CA TYR A 22 -5.35 -9.30 -3.58
C TYR A 22 -6.38 -9.36 -4.72
N SER A 23 -7.30 -8.40 -4.80
CA SER A 23 -8.23 -8.29 -5.93
C SER A 23 -7.64 -7.49 -7.09
N ASP A 24 -6.65 -6.63 -6.83
CA ASP A 24 -5.94 -5.85 -7.83
C ASP A 24 -4.84 -6.73 -8.47
N SER A 25 -4.92 -6.92 -9.79
CA SER A 25 -4.03 -7.82 -10.52
C SER A 25 -2.56 -7.39 -10.47
N ILE A 26 -2.29 -6.08 -10.40
CA ILE A 26 -0.92 -5.54 -10.33
C ILE A 26 -0.37 -5.79 -8.92
N CYS A 27 -1.11 -5.43 -7.88
CA CYS A 27 -0.70 -5.63 -6.49
C CYS A 27 -0.51 -7.11 -6.18
N SER A 28 -1.41 -7.98 -6.64
CA SER A 28 -1.30 -9.43 -6.47
C SER A 28 -0.05 -9.99 -7.12
N THR A 29 0.25 -9.55 -8.35
CA THR A 29 1.48 -9.92 -9.06
C THR A 29 2.73 -9.46 -8.30
N VAL A 30 2.73 -8.22 -7.80
CA VAL A 30 3.86 -7.68 -7.03
C VAL A 30 4.04 -8.40 -5.69
N ILE A 31 2.95 -8.78 -5.01
CA ILE A 31 3.00 -9.62 -3.79
C ILE A 31 3.65 -10.96 -4.12
N ASN A 32 3.24 -11.59 -5.23
CA ASN A 32 3.84 -12.85 -5.67
C ASN A 32 5.34 -12.71 -5.96
N TYR A 33 5.77 -11.61 -6.60
CA TYR A 33 7.21 -11.34 -6.82
C TYR A 33 7.98 -11.12 -5.51
N CYS A 34 7.38 -10.43 -4.54
CA CYS A 34 8.01 -10.26 -3.23
C CYS A 34 8.19 -11.60 -2.48
N GLN A 35 7.33 -12.58 -2.71
CA GLN A 35 7.36 -13.88 -2.03
C GLN A 35 8.21 -14.93 -2.76
N ASN A 36 8.19 -14.93 -4.10
CA ASN A 36 8.83 -15.97 -4.92
C ASN A 36 10.10 -15.48 -5.64
N GLY A 37 10.41 -14.20 -5.53
CA GLY A 37 11.50 -13.56 -6.26
C GLY A 37 11.00 -12.74 -7.45
N TRP A 38 11.75 -11.69 -7.75
CA TRP A 38 11.45 -10.79 -8.86
C TRP A 38 12.04 -11.33 -10.16
N PRO A 39 11.27 -11.30 -11.26
CA PRO A 39 11.80 -11.63 -12.58
C PRO A 39 12.77 -10.55 -13.08
N SER A 40 13.50 -10.87 -14.16
CA SER A 40 14.40 -9.91 -14.81
C SER A 40 13.62 -8.72 -15.35
N LYS A 41 14.25 -7.55 -15.45
CA LYS A 41 13.59 -6.31 -15.90
C LYS A 41 12.87 -6.46 -17.25
N ASP A 42 13.43 -7.24 -18.15
CA ASP A 42 12.91 -7.47 -19.51
C ASP A 42 11.68 -8.40 -19.54
N GLU A 43 11.43 -9.13 -18.45
CA GLU A 43 10.30 -10.06 -18.30
C GLU A 43 9.13 -9.45 -17.50
N VAL A 44 9.33 -8.25 -16.96
CA VAL A 44 8.37 -7.54 -16.10
C VAL A 44 7.40 -6.74 -16.97
N GLU A 45 6.10 -6.91 -16.75
CA GLU A 45 5.09 -6.09 -17.44
C GLU A 45 5.29 -4.60 -17.15
N SER A 46 5.07 -3.76 -18.17
CA SER A 46 5.20 -2.29 -18.10
C SER A 46 4.48 -1.66 -16.91
N THR A 47 3.35 -2.24 -16.49
CA THR A 47 2.53 -1.82 -15.35
C THR A 47 3.19 -2.10 -13.99
N THR A 48 4.08 -3.09 -13.93
CA THR A 48 4.81 -3.52 -12.72
C THR A 48 6.24 -2.97 -12.65
N VAL A 49 6.78 -2.42 -13.75
CA VAL A 49 8.08 -1.73 -13.79
C VAL A 49 8.29 -0.70 -12.66
N PRO A 50 7.34 0.20 -12.33
CA PRO A 50 7.56 1.16 -11.24
C PRO A 50 7.75 0.48 -9.87
N TYR A 51 7.16 -0.70 -9.68
CA TYR A 51 7.38 -1.53 -8.49
C TYR A 51 8.72 -2.25 -8.56
N TRP A 52 9.09 -2.79 -9.73
CA TRP A 52 10.39 -3.45 -9.94
C TRP A 52 11.57 -2.52 -9.64
N ASN A 53 11.48 -1.25 -10.03
CA ASN A 53 12.50 -0.23 -9.71
C ASN A 53 12.66 0.00 -8.20
N LYS A 54 11.67 -0.42 -7.40
CA LYS A 54 11.62 -0.28 -5.94
C LYS A 54 11.61 -1.63 -5.22
N GLN A 55 11.90 -2.72 -5.91
CA GLN A 55 11.82 -4.08 -5.36
C GLN A 55 12.62 -4.28 -4.07
N GLY A 56 13.77 -3.60 -3.92
CA GLY A 56 14.60 -3.68 -2.72
C GLY A 56 13.99 -3.00 -1.48
N GLU A 57 12.97 -2.16 -1.66
CA GLU A 57 12.21 -1.52 -0.58
C GLU A 57 10.82 -2.16 -0.39
N LEU A 58 10.38 -3.02 -1.32
CA LEU A 58 9.08 -3.66 -1.26
C LEU A 58 9.12 -4.87 -0.33
N SER A 59 8.08 -5.01 0.48
CA SER A 59 7.93 -6.12 1.43
C SER A 59 6.45 -6.45 1.65
N VAL A 60 6.18 -7.66 2.11
CA VAL A 60 4.84 -8.11 2.47
C VAL A 60 4.82 -8.40 3.97
N CYS A 61 3.95 -7.72 4.71
CA CYS A 61 3.78 -7.89 6.16
C CYS A 61 2.31 -8.20 6.46
N ASP A 62 2.03 -9.30 7.15
CA ASP A 62 0.65 -9.80 7.39
C ASP A 62 -0.22 -9.89 6.12
N GLY A 63 0.43 -10.19 4.99
CA GLY A 63 -0.20 -10.25 3.68
C GLY A 63 -0.47 -8.89 3.03
N ILE A 64 -0.05 -7.77 3.61
CA ILE A 64 -0.20 -6.43 3.05
C ILE A 64 1.09 -6.03 2.36
N LEU A 65 0.99 -5.54 1.12
CA LEU A 65 2.11 -5.01 0.36
C LEU A 65 2.51 -3.62 0.87
N LEU A 66 3.79 -3.47 1.19
CA LEU A 66 4.41 -2.26 1.74
C LEU A 66 5.60 -1.82 0.88
N LEU A 67 5.81 -0.52 0.80
CA LEU A 67 7.05 0.11 0.34
C LEU A 67 7.74 0.79 1.53
N GLY A 68 8.78 0.15 2.08
CA GLY A 68 9.41 0.57 3.33
C GLY A 68 8.40 0.59 4.48
N LYS A 69 7.95 1.78 4.88
CA LYS A 69 6.93 1.99 5.94
C LYS A 69 5.56 2.42 5.39
N ARG A 70 5.39 2.45 4.06
CA ARG A 70 4.20 2.95 3.38
C ARG A 70 3.35 1.79 2.87
N ILE A 71 2.05 1.87 3.05
CA ILE A 71 1.10 0.91 2.50
C ILE A 71 0.93 1.19 1.01
N VAL A 72 1.09 0.17 0.18
CA VAL A 72 0.80 0.28 -1.25
C VAL A 72 -0.71 0.35 -1.45
N ILE A 73 -1.25 1.42 -2.02
CA ILE A 73 -2.70 1.55 -2.21
C ILE A 73 -3.06 1.02 -3.60
N PRO A 74 -3.96 0.00 -3.69
CA PRO A 74 -4.42 -0.52 -4.98
C PRO A 74 -5.24 0.54 -5.73
N LYS A 75 -5.31 0.42 -7.06
CA LYS A 75 -5.92 1.44 -7.92
C LYS A 75 -7.38 1.72 -7.58
N SER A 76 -8.12 0.70 -7.17
CA SER A 76 -9.51 0.82 -6.72
C SER A 76 -9.69 1.78 -5.54
N LEU A 77 -8.68 1.87 -4.67
CA LEU A 77 -8.70 2.69 -3.46
C LEU A 77 -8.06 4.06 -3.65
N HIS A 78 -7.47 4.39 -4.80
CA HIS A 78 -6.84 5.69 -5.06
C HIS A 78 -7.82 6.84 -4.84
N ARG A 79 -9.00 6.77 -5.47
CA ARG A 79 -10.03 7.81 -5.34
C ARG A 79 -10.47 8.00 -3.88
N LYS A 80 -10.82 6.90 -3.20
CA LYS A 80 -11.27 6.93 -1.79
C LYS A 80 -10.18 7.43 -0.84
N THR A 81 -8.91 7.18 -1.17
CA THR A 81 -7.76 7.64 -0.39
C THR A 81 -7.52 9.12 -0.62
N LEU A 82 -7.58 9.59 -1.88
CA LEU A 82 -7.51 11.01 -2.23
C LEU A 82 -8.65 11.82 -1.63
N GLU A 83 -9.90 11.33 -1.68
CA GLU A 83 -11.06 11.97 -1.06
C GLU A 83 -10.82 12.20 0.43
N LYS A 84 -10.37 11.19 1.17
CA LYS A 84 -10.04 11.33 2.60
C LYS A 84 -8.89 12.30 2.87
N ILE A 85 -7.89 12.31 1.98
CA ILE A 85 -6.78 13.25 2.07
C ILE A 85 -7.28 14.69 1.84
N HIS A 86 -8.18 14.89 0.87
CA HIS A 86 -8.77 16.18 0.54
C HIS A 86 -9.77 16.68 1.58
N GLU A 87 -10.65 15.82 2.09
CA GLU A 87 -11.56 16.12 3.21
C GLU A 87 -10.76 16.55 4.46
N GLY A 88 -9.66 15.85 4.75
CA GLY A 88 -8.73 16.22 5.81
C GLY A 88 -7.91 17.50 5.55
N HIS A 89 -7.89 18.01 4.31
CA HIS A 89 -7.15 19.21 3.92
C HIS A 89 -7.94 20.51 4.15
N GLN A 90 -9.26 20.44 4.32
CA GLN A 90 -10.07 21.61 4.72
C GLN A 90 -9.87 22.01 6.21
N GLY A 91 -9.04 21.28 6.95
CA GLY A 91 -8.53 21.64 8.28
C GLY A 91 -7.20 20.94 8.56
N ILE A 92 -6.08 21.51 8.09
CA ILE A 92 -4.74 20.90 8.13
C ILE A 92 -4.36 20.46 9.56
N SER A 93 -4.29 19.15 9.76
CA SER A 93 -3.88 18.54 11.03
C SER A 93 -2.66 17.63 10.82
N ARG A 94 -1.76 17.54 11.82
CA ARG A 94 -0.50 16.74 11.78
C ARG A 94 -0.72 15.26 11.41
N CYS A 95 -1.94 14.75 11.57
CA CYS A 95 -2.35 13.40 11.17
C CYS A 95 -2.33 13.18 9.64
N CYS A 96 -2.61 14.21 8.82
CA CYS A 96 -2.70 14.07 7.37
C CYS A 96 -1.34 13.95 6.70
N LEU A 97 -0.33 14.73 7.14
CA LEU A 97 1.05 14.57 6.67
C LEU A 97 1.58 13.17 6.97
N ARG A 98 1.20 12.59 8.12
CA ARG A 98 1.52 11.20 8.46
C ARG A 98 0.79 10.21 7.57
N ALA A 99 -0.48 10.46 7.23
CA ALA A 99 -1.24 9.59 6.33
C ALA A 99 -0.68 9.58 4.90
N GLN A 100 -0.36 10.75 4.32
CA GLN A 100 0.32 10.82 3.01
C GLN A 100 1.71 10.19 3.06
N ALA A 101 2.45 10.37 4.16
CA ALA A 101 3.74 9.70 4.36
C ALA A 101 3.62 8.20 4.62
N ALA A 102 2.42 7.69 4.90
CA ALA A 102 2.13 6.29 5.22
C ALA A 102 1.52 5.51 4.06
N VAL A 103 1.23 6.14 2.91
CA VAL A 103 0.69 5.48 1.72
C VAL A 103 1.55 5.75 0.49
N TRP A 104 1.54 4.83 -0.46
CA TRP A 104 2.25 4.97 -1.72
C TRP A 104 1.53 4.26 -2.86
N TRP A 105 1.65 4.79 -4.05
CA TRP A 105 1.32 4.15 -5.33
C TRP A 105 2.15 4.84 -6.43
N PRO A 106 2.38 4.18 -7.57
CA PRO A 106 3.10 4.78 -8.70
C PRO A 106 2.24 5.73 -9.54
#